data_AF-A0A524ELP4-F1
#
_entry.id   AF-A0A524ELP4-F1
#
_cell.length_a   1.000
_cell.length_b   1.000
_cell.length_c   1.000
_cell.angle_alpha   90.00
_cell.angle_beta   90.00
_cell.angle_gamma   90.00
#
_symmetry.space_group_name_H-M   'P 1'
#
loop_
_entity.id
_entity.type
_entity.pdbx_description
1 polymer ?
#
loop_
_entity_poly.entity_id
_entity_poly.type
_entity_poly.pdbx_seq_one_letter_code
_entity_poly.pdbx_strand_id
1 'polypeptide(L)'
;MKRSKVLLCVLLLSFVPMTITLPSAQPASAWGLTTHMYIVDTAVNAISNSSWLEAFQYYLPELITGSTTPDQVWQDWENHLYYPETGDYNAPWAAAEWFEFTRDNFTAGNWEDGFFAAGVLTHYFSDPCIPVHTDDYWPGHSGYEKDINENLGSLEIDDPTESIVENVTDLVIENAEYSHQFYDTIVAHYDDEDSRALDDPEVKEITENCLFKAVDGVLSLFYTITDSISAPDITITYDHVALIDYAHTNDYIDYQGEDQLSSIEQTLERNHYELRKQTTSFTTEDLSDVDLFIATCALDEYTSSELTAISNWASTGNKSMILTARGDFSEYVDNARPNQILNAIGSDIRINDDNVYMLGTYQLWYNDIYDIPEPQDTNDLTYGVSALTLFSPTSLYFIDENPTLPIVYGEESAYQTDQVAPAPEVIYDDTDDGVYGNQIPLVAVEEIGDLRLLVAGTTFFSNFDYGKTAIFSNIQLLENFIDWSTTNRSIENISNEDEIGPRIKDVSWTPENPGEGNTVTISAGVTDPYGIESVRLNYTTDSTSVELDMSAMGDEYSVEIPDVTSGNLTFSIIATDANGNTAVRAYFDISWGAGTGTTDTALVLDPTMLIFLGIGIAAVVIVLVVIILLRRR
;
A
#
# COMPACT_ATOMS: atom_id res chain seq x y z
N MET A 1 -13.52 5.01 -28.31
CA MET A 1 -14.70 4.21 -28.72
C MET A 1 -15.56 3.95 -27.49
N LYS A 2 -16.90 4.10 -27.56
CA LYS A 2 -17.79 3.87 -26.40
C LYS A 2 -17.61 2.43 -25.88
N ARG A 3 -17.03 2.27 -24.69
CA ARG A 3 -16.93 0.98 -23.98
C ARG A 3 -18.35 0.39 -23.89
N SER A 4 -18.62 -0.63 -24.69
CA SER A 4 -19.86 -1.38 -24.62
C SER A 4 -19.74 -2.29 -23.40
N LYS A 5 -20.51 -2.01 -22.35
CA LYS A 5 -20.65 -2.87 -21.17
C LYS A 5 -21.14 -4.26 -21.62
N VAL A 6 -20.21 -5.17 -21.89
CA VAL A 6 -20.51 -6.60 -22.08
C VAL A 6 -20.27 -7.26 -20.74
N LEU A 7 -21.36 -7.62 -20.07
CA LEU A 7 -21.37 -8.45 -18.87
C LEU A 7 -20.68 -9.79 -19.19
N LEU A 8 -19.52 -10.05 -18.61
CA LEU A 8 -18.95 -11.39 -18.54
C LEU A 8 -19.54 -12.10 -17.31
N CYS A 9 -20.65 -12.82 -17.50
CA CYS A 9 -21.14 -13.76 -16.50
C CYS A 9 -20.28 -15.03 -16.54
N VAL A 10 -19.23 -15.11 -15.74
CA VAL A 10 -18.55 -16.38 -15.45
C VAL A 10 -19.45 -17.19 -14.50
N LEU A 11 -20.05 -18.25 -15.05
CA LEU A 11 -20.89 -19.20 -14.31
C LEU A 11 -20.00 -20.11 -13.44
N LEU A 12 -19.82 -19.74 -12.17
CA LEU A 12 -19.32 -20.63 -11.12
C LEU A 12 -20.35 -21.75 -10.85
N LEU A 13 -20.20 -22.87 -11.55
CA LEU A 13 -20.93 -24.10 -11.27
C LEU A 13 -20.32 -24.78 -10.04
N SER A 14 -21.05 -24.71 -8.94
CA SER A 14 -20.71 -25.28 -7.64
C SER A 14 -20.60 -26.81 -7.74
N PHE A 15 -19.38 -27.33 -7.85
CA PHE A 15 -19.10 -28.74 -7.58
C PHE A 15 -18.90 -28.91 -6.08
N VAL A 16 -19.79 -29.66 -5.43
CA VAL A 16 -19.61 -30.15 -4.06
C VAL A 16 -18.51 -31.22 -4.09
N PRO A 17 -17.37 -31.04 -3.39
CA PRO A 17 -16.36 -32.08 -3.36
C PRO A 17 -16.79 -33.18 -2.41
N MET A 18 -16.94 -34.39 -2.95
CA MET A 18 -16.95 -35.61 -2.17
C MET A 18 -15.53 -35.80 -1.63
N THR A 19 -15.34 -35.57 -0.32
CA THR A 19 -14.04 -35.65 0.36
C THR A 19 -13.45 -37.05 0.24
N ILE A 20 -12.51 -37.22 -0.68
CA ILE A 20 -11.52 -38.28 -0.64
C ILE A 20 -10.25 -37.60 -0.13
N THR A 21 -9.85 -37.92 1.10
CA THR A 21 -8.59 -37.43 1.67
C THR A 21 -7.43 -38.14 0.99
N LEU A 22 -6.88 -37.53 -0.05
CA LEU A 22 -5.53 -37.78 -0.50
C LEU A 22 -4.59 -36.79 0.22
N PRO A 23 -3.32 -37.15 0.46
CA PRO A 23 -2.35 -36.23 1.04
C PRO A 23 -2.26 -34.96 0.19
N SER A 24 -2.50 -33.82 0.81
CA SER A 24 -2.30 -32.50 0.20
C SER A 24 -0.81 -32.28 -0.02
N ALA A 25 -0.40 -31.98 -1.25
CA ALA A 25 0.90 -31.37 -1.50
C ALA A 25 1.04 -30.13 -0.60
N GLN A 26 2.20 -30.00 0.05
CA GLN A 26 2.55 -28.79 0.81
C GLN A 26 2.92 -27.70 -0.21
N PRO A 27 2.70 -26.40 0.12
CA PRO A 27 2.98 -25.30 -0.79
C PRO A 27 4.48 -25.26 -1.11
N ALA A 28 4.82 -25.63 -2.34
CA ALA A 28 6.01 -25.16 -2.99
C ALA A 28 5.68 -23.75 -3.51
N SER A 29 6.47 -22.75 -3.12
CA SER A 29 6.50 -21.50 -3.90
C SER A 29 6.94 -21.88 -5.33
N ALA A 30 6.39 -21.25 -6.36
CA ALA A 30 6.95 -21.36 -7.70
C ALA A 30 8.24 -20.51 -7.79
N TRP A 31 8.82 -20.29 -8.98
CA TRP A 31 9.88 -19.28 -9.10
C TRP A 31 9.39 -18.02 -8.38
N GLY A 32 10.22 -17.39 -7.56
CA GLY A 32 9.69 -16.24 -6.83
C GLY A 32 9.20 -15.17 -7.79
N LEU A 33 8.13 -14.48 -7.42
CA LEU A 33 7.38 -13.53 -8.27
C LEU A 33 8.28 -12.60 -9.10
N THR A 34 9.34 -12.07 -8.50
CA THR A 34 10.33 -11.21 -9.17
C THR A 34 11.01 -11.89 -10.36
N THR A 35 11.28 -13.19 -10.27
CA THR A 35 11.93 -13.96 -11.33
C THR A 35 10.98 -14.19 -12.52
N HIS A 36 9.69 -14.49 -12.30
CA HIS A 36 8.71 -14.54 -13.40
C HIS A 36 8.64 -13.21 -14.15
N MET A 37 8.56 -12.09 -13.42
CA MET A 37 8.54 -10.75 -14.02
C MET A 37 9.81 -10.47 -14.83
N TYR A 38 10.98 -10.87 -14.32
CA TYR A 38 12.25 -10.73 -15.03
C TYR A 38 12.30 -11.56 -16.31
N ILE A 39 11.80 -12.80 -16.29
CA ILE A 39 11.74 -13.67 -17.48
C ILE A 39 10.88 -13.00 -18.55
N VAL A 40 9.71 -12.49 -18.18
CA VAL A 40 8.80 -11.77 -19.08
C VAL A 40 9.47 -10.53 -19.65
N ASP A 41 10.01 -9.64 -18.82
CA ASP A 41 10.63 -8.39 -19.26
C ASP A 41 11.82 -8.64 -20.20
N THR A 42 12.67 -9.61 -19.84
CA THR A 42 13.84 -9.98 -20.66
C THR A 42 13.41 -10.53 -22.02
N ALA A 43 12.39 -11.39 -22.06
CA ALA A 43 11.86 -11.94 -23.30
C ALA A 43 11.16 -10.87 -24.17
N VAL A 44 10.38 -9.96 -23.57
CA VAL A 44 9.74 -8.83 -24.28
C VAL A 44 10.81 -7.97 -24.95
N ASN A 45 11.86 -7.60 -24.22
CA ASN A 45 12.92 -6.74 -24.73
C ASN A 45 13.79 -7.40 -25.82
N ALA A 46 13.65 -8.72 -26.03
CA ALA A 46 14.31 -9.47 -27.10
C ALA A 46 13.46 -9.65 -28.37
N ILE A 47 12.20 -9.21 -28.39
CA ILE A 47 11.31 -9.32 -29.57
C ILE A 47 11.90 -8.52 -30.75
N SER A 48 12.09 -9.19 -31.89
CA SER A 48 12.76 -8.60 -33.06
C SER A 48 11.82 -7.78 -33.95
N ASN A 49 10.53 -8.11 -33.95
CA ASN A 49 9.51 -7.39 -34.70
C ASN A 49 9.09 -6.12 -33.95
N SER A 50 9.46 -4.95 -34.46
CA SER A 50 9.23 -3.66 -33.77
C SER A 50 7.76 -3.40 -33.44
N SER A 51 6.82 -3.73 -34.32
CA SER A 51 5.38 -3.49 -34.04
C SER A 51 4.85 -4.41 -32.96
N TRP A 52 5.36 -5.65 -32.87
CA TRP A 52 5.03 -6.53 -31.76
C TRP A 52 5.77 -6.13 -30.49
N LEU A 53 7.04 -5.73 -30.55
CA LEU A 53 7.76 -5.18 -29.40
C LEU A 53 6.98 -4.01 -28.77
N GLU A 54 6.57 -3.03 -29.57
CA GLU A 54 5.79 -1.88 -29.08
C GLU A 54 4.45 -2.34 -28.47
N ALA A 55 3.78 -3.33 -29.06
CA ALA A 55 2.54 -3.88 -28.51
C ALA A 55 2.74 -4.62 -27.18
N PHE A 56 3.78 -5.45 -27.06
CA PHE A 56 4.13 -6.14 -25.82
C PHE A 56 4.54 -5.16 -24.73
N GLN A 57 5.27 -4.09 -25.08
CA GLN A 57 5.60 -3.02 -24.15
C GLN A 57 4.33 -2.28 -23.70
N TYR A 58 3.40 -1.96 -24.61
CA TYR A 58 2.14 -1.30 -24.30
C TYR A 58 1.25 -2.11 -23.33
N TYR A 59 1.16 -3.43 -23.53
CA TYR A 59 0.38 -4.35 -22.71
C TYR A 59 1.21 -5.11 -21.66
N LEU A 60 2.40 -4.58 -21.32
CA LEU A 60 3.26 -5.17 -20.30
C LEU A 60 2.56 -5.30 -18.93
N PRO A 61 1.71 -4.35 -18.48
CA PRO A 61 0.98 -4.50 -17.22
C PRO A 61 0.13 -5.78 -17.18
N GLU A 62 -0.70 -6.03 -18.20
CA GLU A 62 -1.54 -7.23 -18.29
C GLU A 62 -0.69 -8.50 -18.33
N LEU A 63 0.40 -8.47 -19.09
CA LEU A 63 1.34 -9.58 -19.22
C LEU A 63 1.99 -9.94 -17.89
N ILE A 64 2.46 -8.93 -17.14
CA ILE A 64 3.06 -9.09 -15.82
C ILE A 64 2.02 -9.59 -14.81
N THR A 65 0.82 -9.00 -14.76
CA THR A 65 -0.26 -9.48 -13.90
C THR A 65 -0.61 -10.94 -14.19
N GLY A 66 -0.70 -11.32 -15.47
CA GLY A 66 -0.93 -12.71 -15.86
C GLY A 66 0.20 -13.63 -15.38
N SER A 67 1.45 -13.19 -15.47
CA SER A 67 2.63 -13.99 -15.08
C SER A 67 2.77 -14.26 -13.58
N THR A 68 2.03 -13.55 -12.74
CA THR A 68 2.08 -13.70 -11.27
C THR A 68 0.78 -14.21 -10.67
N THR A 69 -0.35 -14.08 -11.38
CA THR A 69 -1.67 -14.53 -10.91
C THR A 69 -1.73 -16.00 -10.47
N PRO A 70 -1.11 -16.97 -11.16
CA PRO A 70 -1.18 -18.38 -10.74
C PRO A 70 -0.66 -18.61 -9.32
N ASP A 71 0.42 -17.94 -8.92
CA ASP A 71 0.98 -18.00 -7.55
C ASP A 71 0.15 -17.24 -6.53
N GLN A 72 -0.33 -16.06 -6.90
CA GLN A 72 -0.85 -15.11 -5.92
C GLN A 72 -2.34 -15.29 -5.66
N VAL A 73 -3.09 -15.67 -6.68
CA VAL A 73 -4.56 -15.69 -6.66
C VAL A 73 -5.09 -17.11 -6.76
N TRP A 74 -4.60 -17.90 -7.70
CA TRP A 74 -5.19 -19.22 -7.98
C TRP A 74 -4.60 -20.33 -7.12
N GLN A 75 -3.29 -20.30 -6.89
CA GLN A 75 -2.54 -21.30 -6.12
C GLN A 75 -2.86 -22.73 -6.57
N ASP A 76 -2.97 -22.90 -7.88
CA ASP A 76 -3.32 -24.16 -8.53
C ASP A 76 -2.07 -25.02 -8.78
N TRP A 77 -1.36 -25.35 -7.69
CA TRP A 77 -0.01 -25.94 -7.66
C TRP A 77 0.23 -27.13 -8.59
N GLU A 78 -0.81 -27.88 -8.97
CA GLU A 78 -0.66 -28.96 -9.95
C GLU A 78 -0.25 -28.48 -11.34
N ASN A 79 -0.55 -27.22 -11.70
CA ASN A 79 -0.20 -26.61 -12.98
C ASN A 79 1.20 -26.01 -13.02
N HIS A 80 1.88 -25.95 -11.87
CA HIS A 80 3.25 -25.42 -11.72
C HIS A 80 4.29 -26.52 -11.90
N LEU A 81 3.89 -27.77 -11.70
CA LEU A 81 4.81 -28.90 -11.65
C LEU A 81 4.73 -29.74 -12.93
N TYR A 82 5.85 -30.41 -13.25
CA TYR A 82 5.86 -31.55 -14.15
C TYR A 82 7.03 -32.47 -13.82
N TYR A 83 6.73 -33.73 -13.48
CA TYR A 83 7.77 -34.68 -13.06
C TYR A 83 8.17 -35.58 -14.24
N PRO A 84 9.35 -35.39 -14.87
CA PRO A 84 9.65 -36.08 -16.11
C PRO A 84 9.78 -37.60 -15.97
N GLU A 85 10.15 -38.11 -14.79
CA GLU A 85 10.26 -39.56 -14.56
C GLU A 85 8.90 -40.28 -14.53
N THR A 86 7.86 -39.63 -14.01
CA THR A 86 6.53 -40.22 -13.81
C THR A 86 5.50 -39.75 -14.82
N GLY A 87 5.69 -38.54 -15.37
CA GLY A 87 4.70 -37.82 -16.18
C GLY A 87 3.55 -37.24 -15.35
N ASP A 88 3.75 -37.08 -14.03
CA ASP A 88 2.75 -36.47 -13.15
C ASP A 88 2.74 -34.94 -13.30
N TYR A 89 1.62 -34.33 -12.89
CA TYR A 89 1.32 -32.88 -12.90
C TYR A 89 1.13 -32.25 -14.29
N ASN A 90 0.61 -31.03 -14.32
CA ASN A 90 -0.18 -30.54 -15.45
C ASN A 90 0.46 -29.38 -16.25
N ALA A 91 1.62 -28.86 -15.85
CA ALA A 91 2.24 -27.68 -16.48
C ALA A 91 2.28 -27.73 -18.03
N PRO A 92 2.64 -28.86 -18.68
CA PRO A 92 2.69 -28.94 -20.15
C PRO A 92 1.34 -28.75 -20.85
N TRP A 93 0.24 -29.17 -20.20
CA TRP A 93 -1.12 -29.03 -20.75
C TRP A 93 -1.72 -27.68 -20.39
N ALA A 94 -1.44 -27.16 -19.18
CA ALA A 94 -1.84 -25.82 -18.78
C ALA A 94 -1.21 -24.76 -19.71
N ALA A 95 0.10 -24.83 -19.94
CA ALA A 95 0.78 -23.93 -20.89
C ALA A 95 0.19 -24.04 -22.30
N ALA A 96 -0.09 -25.24 -22.81
CA ALA A 96 -0.71 -25.42 -24.12
C ALA A 96 -2.13 -24.82 -24.19
N GLU A 97 -2.94 -24.95 -23.13
CA GLU A 97 -4.27 -24.35 -23.05
C GLU A 97 -4.20 -22.82 -23.06
N TRP A 98 -3.31 -22.23 -22.27
CA TRP A 98 -3.12 -20.77 -22.21
C TRP A 98 -2.50 -20.20 -23.48
N PHE A 99 -1.69 -20.97 -24.20
CA PHE A 99 -1.23 -20.63 -25.54
C PHE A 99 -2.40 -20.48 -26.52
N GLU A 100 -3.31 -21.45 -26.56
CA GLU A 100 -4.49 -21.37 -27.43
C GLU A 100 -5.43 -20.24 -27.00
N PHE A 101 -5.64 -20.04 -25.69
CA PHE A 101 -6.46 -18.95 -25.17
C PHE A 101 -5.90 -17.56 -25.53
N THR A 102 -4.58 -17.41 -25.47
CA THR A 102 -3.86 -16.20 -25.91
C THR A 102 -4.13 -15.95 -27.40
N ARG A 103 -3.94 -16.97 -28.25
CA ARG A 103 -4.13 -16.84 -29.70
C ARG A 103 -5.57 -16.57 -30.09
N ASP A 104 -6.53 -17.18 -29.40
CA ASP A 104 -7.96 -16.93 -29.61
C ASP A 104 -8.31 -15.46 -29.32
N ASN A 105 -7.78 -14.91 -28.22
CA ASN A 105 -7.99 -13.50 -27.87
C ASN A 105 -7.30 -12.54 -28.84
N PHE A 106 -6.05 -12.80 -29.23
CA PHE A 106 -5.35 -12.00 -30.25
C PHE A 106 -6.08 -12.04 -31.60
N THR A 107 -6.60 -13.20 -31.99
CA THR A 107 -7.39 -13.35 -33.23
C THR A 107 -8.73 -12.60 -33.16
N ALA A 108 -9.34 -12.54 -31.97
CA ALA A 108 -10.57 -11.78 -31.72
C ALA A 108 -10.33 -10.26 -31.59
N GLY A 109 -9.08 -9.82 -31.40
CA GLY A 109 -8.73 -8.43 -31.08
C GLY A 109 -9.00 -8.05 -29.62
N ASN A 110 -9.12 -9.04 -28.73
CA ASN A 110 -9.25 -8.84 -27.28
C ASN A 110 -7.84 -8.76 -26.67
N TRP A 111 -7.17 -7.62 -26.86
CA TRP A 111 -5.74 -7.53 -26.56
C TRP A 111 -5.41 -7.62 -25.07
N GLU A 112 -6.12 -6.91 -24.20
CA GLU A 112 -5.88 -6.95 -22.74
C GLU A 112 -6.01 -8.38 -22.18
N ASP A 113 -7.14 -9.05 -22.47
CA ASP A 113 -7.36 -10.45 -22.10
C ASP A 113 -6.30 -11.39 -22.71
N GLY A 114 -5.88 -11.11 -23.94
CA GLY A 114 -4.86 -11.89 -24.64
C GLY A 114 -3.46 -11.74 -24.04
N PHE A 115 -3.07 -10.53 -23.64
CA PHE A 115 -1.77 -10.30 -22.98
C PHE A 115 -1.77 -10.81 -21.55
N PHE A 116 -2.87 -10.69 -20.81
CA PHE A 116 -3.03 -11.37 -19.53
C PHE A 116 -2.88 -12.90 -19.68
N ALA A 117 -3.56 -13.49 -20.67
CA ALA A 117 -3.44 -14.90 -21.00
C ALA A 117 -2.01 -15.30 -21.38
N ALA A 118 -1.32 -14.46 -22.15
CA ALA A 118 0.08 -14.67 -22.52
C ALA A 118 0.98 -14.67 -21.26
N GLY A 119 0.65 -13.83 -20.28
CA GLY A 119 1.33 -13.78 -18.99
C GLY A 119 1.22 -15.11 -18.25
N VAL A 120 0.00 -15.63 -18.13
CA VAL A 120 -0.26 -16.93 -17.49
C VAL A 120 0.44 -18.07 -18.24
N LEU A 121 0.45 -18.03 -19.58
CA LEU A 121 1.24 -18.95 -20.41
C LEU A 121 2.73 -18.92 -20.02
N THR A 122 3.33 -17.74 -19.85
CA THR A 122 4.76 -17.64 -19.49
C THR A 122 5.05 -18.26 -18.13
N HIS A 123 4.11 -18.15 -17.18
CA HIS A 123 4.24 -18.71 -15.84
C HIS A 123 4.36 -20.24 -15.89
N TYR A 124 3.32 -20.90 -16.41
CA TYR A 124 3.28 -22.37 -16.49
C TYR A 124 4.33 -22.97 -17.41
N PHE A 125 4.86 -22.20 -18.37
CA PHE A 125 6.01 -22.63 -19.16
C PHE A 125 7.32 -22.53 -18.36
N SER A 126 7.51 -21.45 -17.61
CA SER A 126 8.78 -21.16 -16.93
C SER A 126 9.01 -22.03 -15.71
N ASP A 127 7.96 -22.42 -15.00
CA ASP A 127 8.06 -23.23 -13.79
C ASP A 127 8.82 -24.55 -14.00
N PRO A 128 8.47 -25.41 -14.96
CA PRO A 128 9.25 -26.62 -15.19
C PRO A 128 10.69 -26.36 -15.69
N CYS A 129 11.06 -25.11 -16.03
CA CYS A 129 12.44 -24.77 -16.35
C CYS A 129 13.36 -24.70 -15.13
N ILE A 130 12.85 -24.68 -13.89
CA ILE A 130 13.67 -24.79 -12.67
C ILE A 130 13.74 -26.23 -12.17
N PRO A 131 14.90 -26.71 -11.65
CA PRO A 131 14.99 -28.08 -11.15
C PRO A 131 13.92 -28.41 -10.10
N VAL A 132 13.61 -27.46 -9.22
CA VAL A 132 12.81 -27.71 -8.00
C VAL A 132 11.33 -27.95 -8.26
N HIS A 133 10.86 -27.76 -9.51
CA HIS A 133 9.49 -28.04 -9.94
C HIS A 133 9.35 -29.35 -10.71
N THR A 134 10.43 -30.12 -10.78
CA THR A 134 10.49 -31.35 -11.58
C THR A 134 10.54 -32.65 -10.78
N ASP A 135 10.52 -32.58 -9.45
CA ASP A 135 10.42 -33.75 -8.57
C ASP A 135 9.86 -33.34 -7.19
N ASP A 136 9.74 -34.31 -6.28
CA ASP A 136 9.12 -34.18 -4.96
C ASP A 136 9.60 -32.95 -4.18
N TYR A 137 8.69 -32.31 -3.46
CA TYR A 137 9.03 -31.18 -2.59
C TYR A 137 9.99 -31.57 -1.46
N TRP A 138 10.94 -30.69 -1.11
CA TRP A 138 11.80 -30.80 0.07
C TRP A 138 12.03 -29.45 0.78
N PRO A 139 12.53 -29.43 2.03
CA PRO A 139 12.64 -28.20 2.83
C PRO A 139 13.50 -27.07 2.25
N GLY A 140 14.44 -27.38 1.34
CA GLY A 140 15.32 -26.38 0.72
C GLY A 140 14.76 -25.70 -0.52
N HIS A 141 13.57 -26.10 -0.97
CA HIS A 141 12.88 -25.57 -2.15
C HIS A 141 12.81 -24.04 -2.14
N SER A 142 12.21 -23.47 -1.10
CA SER A 142 12.03 -22.01 -0.95
C SER A 142 13.37 -21.29 -0.73
N GLY A 143 14.38 -21.99 -0.21
CA GLY A 143 15.73 -21.45 -0.04
C GLY A 143 16.38 -21.15 -1.38
N TYR A 144 16.25 -22.05 -2.35
CA TYR A 144 16.80 -21.86 -3.69
C TYR A 144 16.11 -20.72 -4.45
N GLU A 145 14.79 -20.69 -4.48
CA GLU A 145 14.03 -19.65 -5.17
C GLU A 145 14.31 -18.26 -4.58
N LYS A 146 14.41 -18.17 -3.24
CA LYS A 146 14.74 -16.92 -2.57
C LYS A 146 16.17 -16.46 -2.86
N ASP A 147 17.13 -17.38 -2.91
CA ASP A 147 18.53 -17.07 -3.28
C ASP A 147 18.63 -16.49 -4.69
N ILE A 148 17.87 -17.04 -5.64
CA ILE A 148 17.79 -16.52 -7.01
C ILE A 148 17.23 -15.09 -7.01
N ASN A 149 16.09 -14.84 -6.36
CA ASN A 149 15.49 -13.50 -6.32
C ASN A 149 16.43 -12.45 -5.73
N GLU A 150 17.16 -12.80 -4.67
CA GLU A 150 18.12 -11.91 -4.00
C GLU A 150 19.32 -11.55 -4.88
N ASN A 151 19.63 -12.38 -5.89
CA ASN A 151 20.83 -12.28 -6.71
C ASN A 151 20.55 -12.15 -8.22
N LEU A 152 19.30 -11.95 -8.62
CA LEU A 152 18.86 -11.97 -10.02
C LEU A 152 19.67 -11.02 -10.92
N GLY A 153 20.00 -9.82 -10.43
CA GLY A 153 20.82 -8.84 -11.16
C GLY A 153 22.30 -9.21 -11.32
N SER A 154 22.75 -10.32 -10.74
CA SER A 154 24.13 -10.85 -10.86
C SER A 154 24.25 -12.10 -11.73
N LEU A 155 23.11 -12.63 -12.19
CA LEU A 155 23.04 -13.75 -13.11
C LEU A 155 23.29 -13.25 -14.54
N GLU A 156 24.14 -13.95 -15.26
CA GLU A 156 24.47 -13.65 -16.66
C GLU A 156 23.89 -14.77 -17.54
N ILE A 157 23.00 -14.41 -18.46
CA ILE A 157 22.42 -15.33 -19.44
C ILE A 157 22.84 -14.93 -20.85
N ASP A 158 22.87 -15.91 -21.76
CA ASP A 158 23.12 -15.68 -23.19
C ASP A 158 21.94 -14.93 -23.85
N ASP A 159 22.20 -14.32 -25.01
CA ASP A 159 21.16 -13.65 -25.80
C ASP A 159 20.11 -14.66 -26.32
N PRO A 160 18.82 -14.54 -25.95
CA PRO A 160 17.77 -15.43 -26.43
C PRO A 160 17.47 -15.22 -27.93
N THR A 161 16.92 -16.23 -28.60
CA THR A 161 16.63 -16.18 -30.04
C THR A 161 15.22 -16.65 -30.36
N GLU A 162 14.50 -15.88 -31.18
CA GLU A 162 13.16 -16.25 -31.65
C GLU A 162 13.17 -17.54 -32.48
N SER A 163 12.30 -18.48 -32.11
CA SER A 163 12.09 -19.74 -32.85
C SER A 163 10.60 -20.14 -32.86
N ILE A 164 10.20 -20.94 -33.86
CA ILE A 164 8.84 -21.49 -33.92
C ILE A 164 8.73 -22.69 -32.98
N VAL A 165 7.73 -22.63 -32.09
CA VAL A 165 7.33 -23.74 -31.23
C VAL A 165 6.32 -24.61 -31.98
N GLU A 166 6.71 -25.83 -32.35
CA GLU A 166 5.82 -26.76 -33.06
C GLU A 166 4.74 -27.37 -32.14
N ASN A 167 5.08 -27.59 -30.87
CA ASN A 167 4.20 -28.14 -29.85
C ASN A 167 4.61 -27.61 -28.47
N VAL A 168 3.70 -26.86 -27.83
CA VAL A 168 3.93 -26.23 -26.52
C VAL A 168 4.11 -27.28 -25.42
N THR A 169 3.33 -28.37 -25.46
CA THR A 169 3.46 -29.45 -24.48
C THR A 169 4.84 -30.11 -24.55
N ASP A 170 5.33 -30.39 -25.77
CA ASP A 170 6.65 -31.00 -25.95
C ASP A 170 7.76 -30.03 -25.49
N LEU A 171 7.62 -28.73 -25.79
CA LEU A 171 8.56 -27.70 -25.33
C LEU A 171 8.67 -27.68 -23.79
N VAL A 172 7.55 -27.70 -23.07
CA VAL A 172 7.56 -27.71 -21.59
C VAL A 172 8.23 -28.99 -21.07
N ILE A 173 7.88 -30.14 -21.63
CA ILE A 173 8.45 -31.43 -21.22
C ILE A 173 9.97 -31.46 -21.45
N GLU A 174 10.46 -30.97 -22.59
CA GLU A 174 11.89 -30.93 -22.91
C GLU A 174 12.68 -30.04 -21.94
N ASN A 175 12.10 -28.90 -21.53
CA ASN A 175 12.72 -28.02 -20.54
C ASN A 175 12.69 -28.60 -19.13
N ALA A 176 11.61 -29.31 -18.77
CA ALA A 176 11.52 -30.05 -17.52
C ALA A 176 12.53 -31.19 -17.44
N GLU A 177 12.69 -31.98 -18.51
CA GLU A 177 13.74 -33.02 -18.58
C GLU A 177 15.14 -32.43 -18.43
N TYR A 178 15.38 -31.24 -19.00
CA TYR A 178 16.65 -30.56 -18.87
C TYR A 178 16.93 -30.08 -17.45
N SER A 179 15.98 -29.41 -16.79
CA SER A 179 16.16 -28.88 -15.45
C SER A 179 16.24 -30.01 -14.41
N HIS A 180 15.44 -31.08 -14.60
CA HIS A 180 15.41 -32.25 -13.72
C HIS A 180 16.76 -32.96 -13.58
N GLN A 181 17.62 -32.93 -14.62
CA GLN A 181 18.95 -33.52 -14.53
C GLN A 181 19.83 -32.91 -13.41
N PHE A 182 19.45 -31.72 -12.91
CA PHE A 182 20.14 -30.99 -11.85
C PHE A 182 19.41 -31.02 -10.51
N TYR A 183 18.24 -31.67 -10.41
CA TYR A 183 17.43 -31.69 -9.19
C TYR A 183 18.23 -32.15 -7.97
N ASP A 184 18.85 -33.34 -8.04
CA ASP A 184 19.67 -33.89 -6.95
C ASP A 184 20.86 -32.98 -6.59
N THR A 185 21.44 -32.29 -7.57
CA THR A 185 22.54 -31.34 -7.33
C THR A 185 22.04 -30.15 -6.53
N ILE A 186 20.90 -29.55 -6.89
CA ILE A 186 20.32 -28.44 -6.15
C ILE A 186 19.89 -28.88 -4.74
N VAL A 187 19.22 -30.02 -4.60
CA VAL A 187 18.83 -30.58 -3.30
C VAL A 187 20.04 -30.74 -2.37
N ALA A 188 21.20 -31.16 -2.90
CA ALA A 188 22.42 -31.32 -2.11
C ALA A 188 23.05 -30.01 -1.63
N HIS A 189 22.70 -28.87 -2.25
CA HIS A 189 23.22 -27.54 -1.88
C HIS A 189 22.26 -26.73 -1.01
N TYR A 190 20.96 -27.06 -1.03
CA TYR A 190 19.93 -26.38 -0.24
C TYR A 190 19.28 -27.34 0.75
N ASP A 191 19.75 -27.31 2.00
CA ASP A 191 19.25 -28.17 3.08
C ASP A 191 17.86 -27.72 3.59
N ASP A 192 17.62 -26.41 3.62
CA ASP A 192 16.43 -25.76 4.17
C ASP A 192 16.15 -24.37 3.55
N GLU A 193 15.07 -23.74 3.97
CA GLU A 193 14.57 -22.44 3.48
C GLU A 193 15.55 -21.26 3.66
N ASP A 194 16.52 -21.39 4.57
CA ASP A 194 17.52 -20.36 4.87
C ASP A 194 18.82 -20.54 4.07
N SER A 195 18.94 -21.63 3.31
CA SER A 195 20.14 -21.96 2.54
C SER A 195 20.41 -20.94 1.43
N ARG A 196 21.68 -20.57 1.24
CA ARG A 196 22.20 -19.69 0.18
C ARG A 196 23.46 -20.32 -0.40
N ALA A 197 23.41 -20.73 -1.65
CA ALA A 197 24.48 -21.47 -2.32
C ALA A 197 24.72 -21.00 -3.77
N LEU A 198 24.06 -19.93 -4.22
CA LEU A 198 24.25 -19.38 -5.57
C LEU A 198 25.65 -18.77 -5.79
N ASP A 199 26.43 -18.56 -4.74
CA ASP A 199 27.85 -18.20 -4.84
C ASP A 199 28.75 -19.38 -5.22
N ASP A 200 28.23 -20.62 -5.14
CA ASP A 200 28.89 -21.79 -5.71
C ASP A 200 28.83 -21.73 -7.25
N PRO A 201 29.98 -21.82 -7.95
CA PRO A 201 30.01 -21.72 -9.42
C PRO A 201 29.16 -22.76 -10.15
N GLU A 202 29.02 -23.98 -9.60
CA GLU A 202 28.20 -25.04 -10.20
C GLU A 202 26.71 -24.71 -10.09
N VAL A 203 26.26 -24.27 -8.92
CA VAL A 203 24.87 -23.84 -8.69
C VAL A 203 24.53 -22.62 -9.55
N LYS A 204 25.45 -21.64 -9.62
CA LYS A 204 25.29 -20.45 -10.47
C LYS A 204 25.13 -20.83 -11.95
N GLU A 205 26.04 -21.65 -12.48
CA GLU A 205 26.01 -22.08 -13.88
C GLU A 205 24.73 -22.88 -14.21
N ILE A 206 24.28 -23.77 -13.32
CA ILE A 206 23.01 -24.50 -13.48
C ILE A 206 21.83 -23.51 -13.55
N THR A 207 21.81 -22.56 -12.61
CA THR A 207 20.74 -21.55 -12.50
C THR A 207 20.68 -20.66 -13.74
N GLU A 208 21.82 -20.14 -14.20
CA GLU A 208 21.91 -19.32 -15.42
C GLU A 208 21.43 -20.06 -16.65
N ASN A 209 21.79 -21.34 -16.79
CA ASN A 209 21.33 -22.16 -17.91
C ASN A 209 19.82 -22.45 -17.86
N CYS A 210 19.26 -22.69 -16.68
CA CYS A 210 17.82 -22.90 -16.49
C CYS A 210 17.03 -21.61 -16.75
N LEU A 211 17.52 -20.47 -16.24
CA LEU A 211 16.94 -19.16 -16.47
C LEU A 211 17.00 -18.76 -17.96
N PHE A 212 18.13 -19.01 -18.63
CA PHE A 212 18.25 -18.81 -20.08
C PHE A 212 17.19 -19.60 -20.85
N LYS A 213 16.95 -20.87 -20.49
CA LYS A 213 15.92 -21.69 -21.14
C LYS A 213 14.51 -21.15 -20.93
N ALA A 214 14.19 -20.64 -19.74
CA ALA A 214 12.93 -19.99 -19.49
C ALA A 214 12.76 -18.75 -20.39
N VAL A 215 13.77 -17.86 -20.43
CA VAL A 215 13.73 -16.65 -21.27
C VAL A 215 13.63 -16.98 -22.77
N ASP A 216 14.46 -17.90 -23.27
CA ASP A 216 14.51 -18.29 -24.68
C ASP A 216 13.22 -18.98 -25.15
N GLY A 217 12.65 -19.82 -24.28
CA GLY A 217 11.37 -20.47 -24.52
C GLY A 217 10.19 -19.51 -24.50
N VAL A 218 10.15 -18.57 -23.55
CA VAL A 218 9.12 -17.51 -23.52
C VAL A 218 9.20 -16.64 -24.78
N LEU A 219 10.40 -16.21 -25.20
CA LEU A 219 10.58 -15.46 -26.44
C LEU A 219 10.09 -16.25 -27.66
N SER A 220 10.38 -17.56 -27.72
CA SER A 220 9.89 -18.45 -28.78
C SER A 220 8.37 -18.62 -28.76
N LEU A 221 7.76 -18.68 -27.57
CA LEU A 221 6.30 -18.69 -27.42
C LEU A 221 5.69 -17.38 -27.91
N PHE A 222 6.24 -16.21 -27.54
CA PHE A 222 5.82 -14.90 -28.04
C PHE A 222 5.92 -14.79 -29.56
N TYR A 223 7.02 -15.26 -30.14
CA TYR A 223 7.20 -15.33 -31.58
C TYR A 223 6.13 -16.22 -32.25
N THR A 224 5.79 -17.35 -31.62
CA THR A 224 4.84 -18.32 -32.19
C THR A 224 3.38 -17.88 -32.03
N ILE A 225 2.96 -17.31 -30.88
CA ILE A 225 1.59 -16.82 -30.69
C ILE A 225 1.26 -15.67 -31.64
N THR A 226 2.27 -14.86 -31.99
CA THR A 226 2.13 -13.72 -32.89
C THR A 226 2.26 -14.08 -34.37
N ASP A 227 2.71 -15.29 -34.70
CA ASP A 227 2.88 -15.70 -36.09
C ASP A 227 1.55 -15.60 -36.86
N SER A 228 1.64 -15.01 -38.05
CA SER A 228 0.50 -14.78 -38.94
C SER A 228 -0.61 -13.87 -38.37
N ILE A 229 -0.39 -13.20 -37.24
CA ILE A 229 -1.27 -12.17 -36.66
C ILE A 229 -0.60 -10.80 -36.83
N SER A 230 -1.39 -9.77 -37.17
CA SER A 230 -0.89 -8.39 -37.19
C SER A 230 -0.94 -7.82 -35.77
N ALA A 231 0.13 -7.15 -35.35
CA ALA A 231 0.18 -6.45 -34.08
C ALA A 231 -1.00 -5.45 -33.96
N PRO A 232 -1.53 -5.23 -32.74
CA PRO A 232 -2.56 -4.22 -32.50
C PRO A 232 -2.10 -2.83 -32.96
N ASP A 233 -3.05 -2.02 -33.42
CA ASP A 233 -2.81 -0.59 -33.60
C ASP A 233 -2.86 0.08 -32.23
N ILE A 234 -1.69 0.31 -31.67
CA ILE A 234 -1.48 0.99 -30.38
C ILE A 234 -1.17 2.48 -30.59
N THR A 235 -1.48 3.06 -31.76
CA THR A 235 -1.24 4.48 -31.99
C THR A 235 -2.01 5.31 -30.97
N ILE A 236 -1.28 5.91 -30.02
CA ILE A 236 -1.85 6.76 -28.99
C ILE A 236 -2.13 8.13 -29.60
N THR A 237 -3.37 8.58 -29.46
CA THR A 237 -3.72 9.99 -29.65
C THR A 237 -3.91 10.61 -28.28
N TYR A 238 -3.21 11.72 -28.03
CA TYR A 238 -3.39 12.48 -26.81
C TYR A 238 -4.55 13.46 -26.98
N ASP A 239 -5.58 13.27 -26.15
CA ASP A 239 -6.74 14.14 -26.04
C ASP A 239 -6.58 15.14 -24.89
N HIS A 240 -5.66 14.85 -23.96
CA HIS A 240 -5.45 15.58 -22.73
C HIS A 240 -3.96 15.85 -22.48
N VAL A 241 -3.67 16.78 -21.57
CA VAL A 241 -2.30 17.08 -21.13
C VAL A 241 -2.19 16.86 -19.62
N ALA A 242 -1.25 16.01 -19.21
CA ALA A 242 -0.87 15.83 -17.81
C ALA A 242 0.46 16.52 -17.57
N LEU A 243 0.56 17.31 -16.51
CA LEU A 243 1.78 17.99 -16.12
C LEU A 243 2.21 17.54 -14.72
N ILE A 244 3.43 17.01 -14.61
CA ILE A 244 4.03 16.62 -13.32
C ILE A 244 5.02 17.70 -12.88
N ASP A 245 4.92 18.11 -11.63
CA ASP A 245 5.90 18.98 -10.96
C ASP A 245 7.25 18.25 -10.82
N TYR A 246 8.30 18.77 -11.47
CA TYR A 246 9.70 18.38 -11.31
C TYR A 246 10.58 19.54 -10.80
N ALA A 247 9.97 20.65 -10.41
CA ALA A 247 10.67 21.90 -10.13
C ALA A 247 11.02 22.09 -8.65
N HIS A 248 10.36 21.36 -7.75
CA HIS A 248 10.39 21.61 -6.29
C HIS A 248 11.06 20.50 -5.48
N THR A 249 12.09 19.88 -6.06
CA THR A 249 12.80 18.72 -5.47
C THR A 249 11.83 17.66 -4.93
N ASN A 250 10.75 17.41 -5.67
CA ASN A 250 9.67 16.56 -5.18
C ASN A 250 10.14 15.12 -4.96
N ASP A 251 9.45 14.45 -4.05
CA ASP A 251 9.71 13.05 -3.74
C ASP A 251 9.64 12.16 -5.00
N TYR A 252 10.48 11.13 -5.03
CA TYR A 252 10.64 10.16 -6.12
C TYR A 252 11.20 10.69 -7.46
N ILE A 253 11.58 11.96 -7.59
CA ILE A 253 12.11 12.50 -8.85
C ILE A 253 13.61 12.26 -9.06
N ASP A 254 14.40 12.35 -8.00
CA ASP A 254 15.84 12.06 -8.01
C ASP A 254 16.17 11.17 -6.81
N TYR A 255 15.62 9.95 -6.83
CA TYR A 255 15.90 8.97 -5.81
C TYR A 255 17.19 8.24 -6.15
N GLN A 256 18.27 8.63 -5.48
CA GLN A 256 19.62 8.07 -5.68
C GLN A 256 20.18 8.22 -7.11
N GLY A 257 19.78 9.28 -7.84
CA GLY A 257 20.21 9.51 -9.22
C GLY A 257 19.24 8.99 -10.28
N GLU A 258 18.09 8.46 -9.88
CA GLU A 258 17.10 7.85 -10.77
C GLU A 258 15.71 8.48 -10.61
N ASP A 259 15.00 8.62 -11.74
CA ASP A 259 13.62 9.10 -11.83
C ASP A 259 12.68 7.93 -11.52
N GLN A 260 12.07 7.94 -10.34
CA GLN A 260 11.14 6.91 -9.88
C GLN A 260 9.68 7.24 -10.23
N LEU A 261 9.43 8.20 -11.12
CA LEU A 261 8.11 8.53 -11.65
C LEU A 261 8.02 8.26 -13.17
N SER A 262 8.88 7.41 -13.73
CA SER A 262 8.81 7.08 -15.16
C SER A 262 7.66 6.14 -15.50
N SER A 263 7.29 5.21 -14.62
CA SER A 263 6.26 4.19 -14.93
C SER A 263 4.86 4.76 -15.08
N ILE A 264 4.56 5.92 -14.45
CA ILE A 264 3.26 6.58 -14.61
C ILE A 264 3.01 7.08 -16.03
N GLU A 265 4.06 7.30 -16.82
CA GLU A 265 3.94 7.72 -18.21
C GLU A 265 3.05 6.77 -18.99
N GLN A 266 3.28 5.46 -18.89
CA GLN A 266 2.46 4.46 -19.57
C GLN A 266 0.98 4.55 -19.19
N THR A 267 0.65 4.69 -17.90
CA THR A 267 -0.74 4.82 -17.45
C THR A 267 -1.40 6.07 -18.01
N LEU A 268 -0.70 7.20 -18.02
CA LEU A 268 -1.20 8.46 -18.57
C LEU A 268 -1.41 8.36 -20.09
N GLU A 269 -0.44 7.80 -20.81
CA GLU A 269 -0.52 7.63 -22.26
C GLU A 269 -1.68 6.72 -22.67
N ARG A 270 -1.86 5.60 -21.97
CA ARG A 270 -3.02 4.69 -22.15
C ARG A 270 -4.36 5.38 -21.91
N ASN A 271 -4.36 6.42 -21.08
CA ASN A 271 -5.51 7.28 -20.80
C ASN A 271 -5.53 8.56 -21.64
N HIS A 272 -4.82 8.59 -22.76
CA HIS A 272 -4.81 9.69 -23.73
C HIS A 272 -4.24 11.02 -23.20
N TYR A 273 -3.38 10.97 -22.18
CA TYR A 273 -2.65 12.14 -21.69
C TYR A 273 -1.26 12.24 -22.33
N GLU A 274 -0.95 13.39 -22.91
CA GLU A 274 0.44 13.79 -23.17
C GLU A 274 1.08 14.19 -21.83
N LEU A 275 2.12 13.45 -21.40
CA LEU A 275 2.86 13.78 -20.19
C LEU A 275 3.86 14.92 -20.46
N ARG A 276 3.86 15.93 -19.59
CA ARG A 276 4.87 17.00 -19.54
C ARG A 276 5.50 17.10 -18.16
N LYS A 277 6.83 17.10 -18.11
CA LYS A 277 7.61 17.27 -16.87
C LYS A 277 8.03 18.73 -16.72
N GLN A 278 7.57 19.39 -15.65
CA GLN A 278 7.88 20.79 -15.39
C GLN A 278 9.10 20.92 -14.46
N THR A 279 10.26 21.26 -15.02
CA THR A 279 11.54 21.32 -14.28
C THR A 279 11.90 22.73 -13.77
N THR A 280 11.02 23.71 -13.99
CA THR A 280 11.21 25.09 -13.57
C THR A 280 9.95 25.64 -12.90
N SER A 281 10.07 26.74 -12.16
CA SER A 281 8.92 27.38 -11.53
C SER A 281 7.75 27.62 -12.49
N PHE A 282 6.52 27.44 -12.00
CA PHE A 282 5.30 27.51 -12.80
C PHE A 282 4.96 28.94 -13.24
N THR A 283 4.45 29.04 -14.46
CA THR A 283 3.77 30.22 -14.97
C THR A 283 2.35 29.89 -15.42
N THR A 284 1.52 30.93 -15.60
CA THR A 284 0.16 30.75 -16.15
C THR A 284 0.18 30.16 -17.56
N GLU A 285 1.23 30.41 -18.35
CA GLU A 285 1.34 29.86 -19.70
C GLU A 285 1.60 28.35 -19.66
N ASP A 286 2.45 27.88 -18.74
CA ASP A 286 2.81 26.47 -18.59
C ASP A 286 1.61 25.57 -18.26
N LEU A 287 0.59 26.14 -17.60
CA LEU A 287 -0.63 25.44 -17.20
C LEU A 287 -1.80 25.64 -18.18
N SER A 288 -1.64 26.46 -19.23
CA SER A 288 -2.78 26.98 -20.00
C SER A 288 -3.60 25.91 -20.75
N ASP A 289 -2.98 24.82 -21.16
CA ASP A 289 -3.59 23.67 -21.83
C ASP A 289 -3.53 22.38 -21.00
N VAL A 290 -3.05 22.45 -19.75
CA VAL A 290 -2.95 21.31 -18.84
C VAL A 290 -4.34 20.92 -18.33
N ASP A 291 -4.68 19.65 -18.37
CA ASP A 291 -5.94 19.09 -17.85
C ASP A 291 -5.76 18.42 -16.49
N LEU A 292 -4.63 17.74 -16.30
CA LEU A 292 -4.25 17.07 -15.07
C LEU A 292 -2.93 17.64 -14.53
N PHE A 293 -2.93 18.14 -13.30
CA PHE A 293 -1.71 18.55 -12.58
C PHE A 293 -1.37 17.52 -11.51
N ILE A 294 -0.13 17.05 -11.48
CA ILE A 294 0.35 16.08 -10.50
C ILE A 294 1.56 16.67 -9.78
N ALA A 295 1.55 16.66 -8.46
CA ALA A 295 2.74 16.96 -7.67
C ALA A 295 2.90 15.91 -6.57
N THR A 296 4.07 15.28 -6.54
CA THR A 296 4.48 14.51 -5.36
C THR A 296 4.92 15.43 -4.23
N CYS A 297 5.26 14.91 -3.06
CA CYS A 297 5.63 15.73 -1.91
C CYS A 297 6.79 16.68 -2.24
N ALA A 298 6.50 17.96 -2.39
CA ALA A 298 7.50 18.99 -2.65
C ALA A 298 8.39 19.22 -1.43
N LEU A 299 9.68 19.49 -1.66
CA LEU A 299 10.64 19.83 -0.60
C LEU A 299 10.98 21.32 -0.61
N ASP A 300 10.96 21.94 -1.78
CA ASP A 300 11.13 23.38 -1.95
C ASP A 300 9.79 24.15 -1.82
N GLU A 301 9.88 25.41 -1.39
CA GLU A 301 8.71 26.27 -1.22
C GLU A 301 8.19 26.82 -2.56
N TYR A 302 6.88 26.74 -2.78
CA TYR A 302 6.22 27.37 -3.92
C TYR A 302 6.17 28.90 -3.76
N THR A 303 6.51 29.63 -4.82
CA THR A 303 6.38 31.10 -4.80
C THR A 303 4.92 31.54 -4.89
N SER A 304 4.61 32.75 -4.39
CA SER A 304 3.25 33.30 -4.50
C SER A 304 2.75 33.44 -5.94
N SER A 305 3.67 33.57 -6.91
CA SER A 305 3.29 33.66 -8.33
C SER A 305 2.84 32.30 -8.87
N GLU A 306 3.50 31.22 -8.45
CA GLU A 306 3.15 29.85 -8.80
C GLU A 306 1.81 29.45 -8.19
N LEU A 307 1.64 29.69 -6.89
CA LEU A 307 0.36 29.44 -6.20
C LEU A 307 -0.80 30.22 -6.83
N THR A 308 -0.54 31.43 -7.33
CA THR A 308 -1.53 32.21 -8.09
C THR A 308 -1.80 31.61 -9.47
N ALA A 309 -0.78 31.10 -10.17
CA ALA A 309 -0.95 30.43 -11.46
C ALA A 309 -1.76 29.14 -11.31
N ILE A 310 -1.43 28.30 -10.33
CA ILE A 310 -2.10 27.04 -10.02
C ILE A 310 -3.55 27.28 -9.61
N SER A 311 -3.83 28.21 -8.69
CA SER A 311 -5.21 28.51 -8.27
C SER A 311 -6.06 29.10 -9.39
N ASN A 312 -5.51 29.99 -10.22
CA ASN A 312 -6.22 30.49 -11.39
C ASN A 312 -6.51 29.35 -12.39
N TRP A 313 -5.53 28.49 -12.68
CA TRP A 313 -5.71 27.33 -13.55
C TRP A 313 -6.80 26.38 -13.03
N ALA A 314 -6.76 26.02 -11.75
CA ALA A 314 -7.76 25.18 -11.10
C ALA A 314 -9.18 25.74 -11.27
N SER A 315 -9.34 27.06 -11.25
CA SER A 315 -10.63 27.72 -11.41
C SER A 315 -11.17 27.79 -12.85
N THR A 316 -10.42 27.34 -13.87
CA THR A 316 -10.81 27.46 -15.29
C THR A 316 -11.83 26.41 -15.75
N GLY A 317 -12.18 25.45 -14.89
CA GLY A 317 -13.23 24.45 -15.12
C GLY A 317 -12.70 23.13 -15.73
N ASN A 318 -13.27 22.01 -15.28
CA ASN A 318 -12.91 20.64 -15.68
C ASN A 318 -11.41 20.35 -15.60
N LYS A 319 -10.77 20.77 -14.51
CA LYS A 319 -9.37 20.44 -14.21
C LYS A 319 -9.30 19.35 -13.17
N SER A 320 -8.18 18.63 -13.12
CA SER A 320 -7.96 17.57 -12.15
C SER A 320 -6.56 17.67 -11.56
N MET A 321 -6.44 17.33 -10.28
CA MET A 321 -5.21 17.47 -9.53
C MET A 321 -4.97 16.24 -8.68
N ILE A 322 -3.74 15.73 -8.70
CA ILE A 322 -3.24 14.72 -7.75
C ILE A 322 -2.12 15.38 -6.94
N LEU A 323 -2.28 15.41 -5.62
CA LEU A 323 -1.23 15.81 -4.69
C LEU A 323 -0.89 14.64 -3.78
N THR A 324 0.39 14.36 -3.60
CA THR A 324 0.83 13.38 -2.61
C THR A 324 1.74 14.00 -1.59
N ALA A 325 1.75 13.42 -0.40
CA ALA A 325 2.56 13.81 0.73
C ALA A 325 3.65 12.75 1.01
N ARG A 326 4.26 12.83 2.19
CA ARG A 326 5.17 11.83 2.72
C ARG A 326 5.14 11.93 4.25
N GLY A 327 5.11 10.79 4.93
CA GLY A 327 5.27 10.74 6.38
C GLY A 327 6.65 11.23 6.83
N ASP A 328 6.73 11.76 8.04
CA ASP A 328 7.93 12.37 8.62
C ASP A 328 8.94 11.35 9.20
N PHE A 329 8.82 10.07 8.86
CA PHE A 329 9.58 8.97 9.48
C PHE A 329 11.11 9.06 9.39
N SER A 330 11.65 9.84 8.44
CA SER A 330 13.11 10.03 8.28
C SER A 330 13.47 11.33 7.55
N GLU A 331 14.54 11.99 8.01
CA GLU A 331 15.02 13.31 7.56
C GLU A 331 14.00 14.45 7.75
N TYR A 332 14.47 15.69 7.91
CA TYR A 332 13.57 16.84 8.07
C TYR A 332 12.93 17.14 6.72
N VAL A 333 11.77 16.55 6.47
CA VAL A 333 10.93 16.78 5.30
C VAL A 333 9.78 17.67 5.77
N ASP A 334 9.66 18.88 5.22
CA ASP A 334 8.46 19.71 5.46
C ASP A 334 7.31 19.13 4.63
N ASN A 335 6.71 18.06 5.12
CA ASN A 335 5.61 17.31 4.47
C ASN A 335 4.34 18.16 4.28
N ALA A 336 4.25 19.32 4.94
CA ALA A 336 3.17 20.28 4.78
C ALA A 336 3.36 21.22 3.57
N ARG A 337 4.43 21.09 2.76
CA ARG A 337 4.59 21.88 1.52
C ARG A 337 3.41 21.78 0.56
N PRO A 338 2.80 20.60 0.30
CA PRO A 338 1.62 20.53 -0.55
C PRO A 338 0.41 21.28 0.04
N ASN A 339 0.37 21.55 1.35
CA ASN A 339 -0.65 22.43 1.95
C ASN A 339 -0.58 23.86 1.39
N GLN A 340 0.55 24.31 0.82
CA GLN A 340 0.60 25.61 0.12
C GLN A 340 -0.33 25.64 -1.10
N ILE A 341 -0.35 24.56 -1.88
CA ILE A 341 -1.26 24.40 -3.02
C ILE A 341 -2.69 24.24 -2.51
N LEU A 342 -2.94 23.33 -1.56
CA LEU A 342 -4.28 23.08 -1.00
C LEU A 342 -4.92 24.37 -0.47
N ASN A 343 -4.17 25.18 0.28
CA ASN A 343 -4.62 26.50 0.75
C ASN A 343 -4.88 27.48 -0.41
N ALA A 344 -4.05 27.48 -1.45
CA ALA A 344 -4.19 28.40 -2.58
C ALA A 344 -5.42 28.08 -3.45
N ILE A 345 -5.76 26.80 -3.61
CA ILE A 345 -6.94 26.38 -4.37
C ILE A 345 -8.23 26.42 -3.53
N GLY A 346 -8.12 26.57 -2.21
CA GLY A 346 -9.26 26.62 -1.30
C GLY A 346 -9.85 25.25 -0.98
N SER A 347 -9.00 24.22 -1.00
CA SER A 347 -9.34 22.87 -0.56
C SER A 347 -9.61 22.86 0.95
N ASP A 348 -10.47 21.95 1.39
CA ASP A 348 -10.72 21.62 2.79
C ASP A 348 -9.84 20.46 3.30
N ILE A 349 -9.18 19.71 2.42
CA ILE A 349 -8.19 18.67 2.79
C ILE A 349 -6.87 19.29 3.25
N ARG A 350 -6.31 18.80 4.35
CA ARG A 350 -4.98 19.14 4.83
C ARG A 350 -4.15 17.89 5.11
N ILE A 351 -2.88 18.00 4.80
CA ILE A 351 -1.85 17.02 5.14
C ILE A 351 -1.34 17.33 6.54
N ASN A 352 -1.23 16.31 7.38
CA ASN A 352 -0.71 16.43 8.73
C ASN A 352 0.82 16.41 8.77
N ASP A 353 1.40 16.72 9.93
CA ASP A 353 2.84 16.52 10.16
C ASP A 353 3.04 15.32 11.08
N ASP A 354 2.96 14.13 10.49
CA ASP A 354 3.12 12.86 11.20
C ASP A 354 3.64 11.77 10.26
N ASN A 355 3.81 10.59 10.83
CA ASN A 355 3.89 9.35 10.09
C ASN A 355 2.88 8.35 10.67
N VAL A 356 2.18 7.65 9.80
CA VAL A 356 1.29 6.56 10.17
C VAL A 356 2.03 5.24 10.06
N TYR A 357 2.05 4.49 11.15
CA TYR A 357 2.54 3.13 11.23
C TYR A 357 1.41 2.14 11.37
N MET A 358 1.71 0.87 11.12
CA MET A 358 0.76 -0.21 11.24
C MET A 358 1.46 -1.52 11.59
N LEU A 359 0.78 -2.38 12.32
CA LEU A 359 1.29 -3.70 12.68
C LEU A 359 0.95 -4.73 11.59
N GLY A 360 1.74 -5.80 11.50
CA GLY A 360 1.42 -6.94 10.62
C GLY A 360 1.60 -6.70 9.14
N THR A 361 2.36 -5.67 8.75
CA THR A 361 2.60 -5.32 7.35
C THR A 361 3.69 -6.16 6.69
N TYR A 362 3.60 -6.28 5.37
CA TYR A 362 4.49 -7.05 4.50
C TYR A 362 5.94 -6.59 4.62
N GLN A 363 6.15 -5.28 4.78
CA GLN A 363 7.45 -4.68 5.03
C GLN A 363 7.36 -3.59 6.09
N LEU A 364 8.46 -3.41 6.84
CA LEU A 364 8.59 -2.31 7.80
C LEU A 364 8.28 -0.97 7.12
N TRP A 365 7.59 -0.09 7.83
CA TRP A 365 7.23 1.27 7.40
C TRP A 365 6.17 1.35 6.28
N TYR A 366 5.66 0.22 5.80
CA TYR A 366 4.48 0.18 4.94
C TYR A 366 3.19 0.10 5.76
N ASN A 367 2.10 0.58 5.17
CA ASN A 367 0.73 0.39 5.61
C ASN A 367 0.00 -0.41 4.52
N ASP A 368 -0.23 -1.71 4.76
CA ASP A 368 -0.97 -2.61 3.88
C ASP A 368 -2.46 -2.64 4.23
N ILE A 369 -3.29 -2.10 3.36
CA ILE A 369 -4.70 -1.82 3.59
C ILE A 369 -5.52 -2.84 2.79
N TYR A 370 -6.33 -3.61 3.50
CA TYR A 370 -7.20 -4.66 2.97
C TYR A 370 -8.67 -4.28 3.12
N ASP A 371 -9.01 -3.43 4.09
CA ASP A 371 -10.35 -2.88 4.29
C ASP A 371 -10.58 -1.71 3.33
N ILE A 372 -10.82 -2.04 2.06
CA ILE A 372 -11.14 -1.08 1.00
C ILE A 372 -12.65 -0.80 0.96
N PRO A 373 -13.10 0.47 1.05
CA PRO A 373 -14.52 0.81 0.94
C PRO A 373 -15.12 0.36 -0.39
N GLU A 374 -16.42 0.08 -0.41
CA GLU A 374 -17.11 -0.39 -1.61
C GLU A 374 -17.12 0.69 -2.71
N PRO A 375 -17.02 0.32 -4.01
CA PRO A 375 -16.93 1.31 -5.09
C PRO A 375 -18.10 2.30 -5.13
N GLN A 376 -19.31 1.86 -4.79
CA GLN A 376 -20.49 2.72 -4.82
C GLN A 376 -20.48 3.85 -3.78
N ASP A 377 -19.67 3.69 -2.72
CA ASP A 377 -19.49 4.68 -1.66
C ASP A 377 -18.38 5.66 -2.12
N THR A 378 -17.32 5.14 -2.75
CA THR A 378 -16.20 5.98 -3.21
C THR A 378 -16.34 6.63 -4.59
N ASN A 379 -17.56 6.79 -5.13
CA ASN A 379 -17.80 7.25 -6.52
C ASN A 379 -17.03 6.42 -7.58
N ASP A 380 -17.04 5.11 -7.41
CA ASP A 380 -16.32 4.10 -8.19
C ASP A 380 -14.78 4.23 -8.14
N LEU A 381 -14.22 5.08 -7.26
CA LEU A 381 -12.77 5.27 -7.15
C LEU A 381 -12.05 4.02 -6.60
N THR A 382 -12.74 3.18 -5.84
CA THR A 382 -12.20 1.89 -5.36
C THR A 382 -12.63 0.70 -6.23
N TYR A 383 -13.18 0.93 -7.43
CA TYR A 383 -13.55 -0.17 -8.33
C TYR A 383 -12.35 -1.06 -8.68
N GLY A 384 -12.45 -2.36 -8.36
CA GLY A 384 -11.37 -3.32 -8.62
C GLY A 384 -10.15 -3.15 -7.73
N VAL A 385 -10.19 -2.29 -6.71
CA VAL A 385 -9.11 -2.13 -5.73
C VAL A 385 -9.35 -3.13 -4.60
N SER A 386 -8.56 -4.21 -4.55
CA SER A 386 -8.71 -5.25 -3.51
C SER A 386 -7.89 -4.98 -2.25
N ALA A 387 -6.74 -4.35 -2.40
CA ALA A 387 -5.86 -3.95 -1.32
C ALA A 387 -4.91 -2.84 -1.82
N LEU A 388 -4.33 -2.07 -0.91
CA LEU A 388 -3.34 -1.05 -1.18
C LEU A 388 -2.14 -1.23 -0.27
N THR A 389 -0.98 -0.73 -0.67
CA THR A 389 0.16 -0.60 0.25
C THR A 389 0.82 0.75 0.11
N LEU A 390 0.93 1.46 1.22
CA LEU A 390 1.41 2.84 1.28
C LEU A 390 2.73 2.88 2.05
N PHE A 391 3.80 3.30 1.39
CA PHE A 391 5.09 3.49 2.05
C PHE A 391 5.08 4.78 2.86
N SER A 392 5.20 4.65 4.17
CA SER A 392 5.32 5.75 5.13
C SER A 392 4.38 6.93 4.86
N PRO A 393 3.06 6.70 4.88
CA PRO A 393 2.09 7.77 4.69
C PRO A 393 2.00 8.68 5.91
N THR A 394 1.66 9.94 5.66
CA THR A 394 1.10 10.85 6.68
C THR A 394 -0.43 10.80 6.65
N SER A 395 -1.08 11.13 7.75
CA SER A 395 -2.54 11.26 7.81
C SER A 395 -3.05 12.52 7.12
N LEU A 396 -4.31 12.48 6.69
CA LEU A 396 -5.05 13.64 6.21
C LEU A 396 -6.06 14.08 7.27
N TYR A 397 -6.34 15.38 7.34
CA TYR A 397 -7.44 15.92 8.12
C TYR A 397 -8.22 16.97 7.33
N PHE A 398 -9.46 17.22 7.74
CA PHE A 398 -10.38 18.07 7.00
C PHE A 398 -10.76 19.32 7.81
N ILE A 399 -10.75 20.48 7.15
CA ILE A 399 -11.24 21.75 7.70
C ILE A 399 -12.77 21.78 7.69
N ASP A 400 -13.35 21.24 6.61
CA ASP A 400 -14.77 20.92 6.46
C ASP A 400 -14.87 19.52 5.85
N GLU A 401 -15.67 18.63 6.45
CA GLU A 401 -15.83 17.26 5.94
C GLU A 401 -16.82 17.22 4.76
N ASN A 402 -17.48 18.34 4.43
CA ASN A 402 -18.29 18.47 3.23
C ASN A 402 -17.75 19.63 2.36
N PRO A 403 -17.15 19.38 1.18
CA PRO A 403 -17.41 18.25 0.27
C PRO A 403 -16.24 17.24 0.16
N THR A 404 -15.50 17.00 1.24
CA THR A 404 -14.37 16.06 1.20
C THR A 404 -14.85 14.61 1.34
N LEU A 405 -14.20 13.69 0.62
CA LEU A 405 -14.51 12.27 0.65
C LEU A 405 -13.22 11.47 0.84
N PRO A 406 -12.89 11.04 2.07
CA PRO A 406 -11.88 10.02 2.29
C PRO A 406 -12.31 8.70 1.64
N ILE A 407 -11.39 8.06 0.94
CA ILE A 407 -11.64 6.82 0.20
C ILE A 407 -10.72 5.68 0.65
N VAL A 408 -9.71 5.97 1.47
CA VAL A 408 -8.79 4.99 2.05
C VAL A 408 -8.40 5.44 3.45
N TYR A 409 -8.47 4.49 4.39
CA TYR A 409 -8.09 4.65 5.80
C TYR A 409 -6.95 3.70 6.17
N GLY A 410 -6.35 3.89 7.35
CA GLY A 410 -5.50 2.86 7.96
C GLY A 410 -6.31 1.59 8.31
N GLU A 411 -5.62 0.50 8.65
CA GLU A 411 -6.28 -0.65 9.28
C GLU A 411 -6.51 -0.41 10.77
N GLU A 412 -7.24 -1.32 11.41
CA GLU A 412 -7.48 -1.28 12.86
C GLU A 412 -6.18 -1.10 13.67
N SER A 413 -5.04 -1.62 13.22
CA SER A 413 -3.75 -1.48 13.92
C SER A 413 -2.91 -0.25 13.59
N ALA A 414 -3.43 0.66 12.76
CA ALA A 414 -2.69 1.86 12.39
C ALA A 414 -2.60 2.87 13.55
N TYR A 415 -1.50 3.62 13.62
CA TYR A 415 -1.32 4.68 14.62
C TYR A 415 -0.36 5.76 14.10
N GLN A 416 -0.59 7.01 14.51
CA GLN A 416 0.23 8.16 14.19
C GLN A 416 1.39 8.30 15.17
N THR A 417 2.50 8.82 14.65
CA THR A 417 3.65 9.22 15.44
C THR A 417 4.16 10.57 14.95
N ASP A 418 4.78 11.33 15.84
CA ASP A 418 5.51 12.58 15.54
C ASP A 418 7.00 12.29 15.73
N GLN A 419 7.73 12.15 14.62
CA GLN A 419 9.15 11.88 14.61
C GLN A 419 9.93 13.19 14.51
N VAL A 420 9.38 14.14 13.77
CA VAL A 420 9.99 15.39 13.38
C VAL A 420 9.00 16.53 13.56
N ALA A 421 9.28 17.43 14.50
CA ALA A 421 8.45 18.61 14.72
C ALA A 421 8.27 19.47 13.44
N PRO A 422 7.14 20.20 13.32
CA PRO A 422 6.06 20.37 14.31
C PRO A 422 5.19 19.14 14.59
N ALA A 423 4.46 19.20 15.72
CA ALA A 423 3.51 18.14 16.06
C ALA A 423 2.31 18.16 15.11
N PRO A 424 1.64 17.01 14.90
CA PRO A 424 0.45 16.94 14.08
C PRO A 424 -0.66 17.84 14.62
N GLU A 425 -1.40 18.47 13.71
CA GLU A 425 -2.55 19.33 14.05
C GLU A 425 -3.74 18.49 14.53
N VAL A 426 -3.90 17.29 13.96
CA VAL A 426 -4.98 16.36 14.30
C VAL A 426 -4.41 15.00 14.66
N ILE A 427 -4.65 14.55 15.88
CA ILE A 427 -4.33 13.19 16.30
C ILE A 427 -5.62 12.41 16.30
N TYR A 428 -5.75 11.41 15.44
CA TYR A 428 -6.77 10.38 15.38
C TYR A 428 -6.45 9.23 16.35
N ASP A 429 -5.24 8.67 16.23
CA ASP A 429 -4.71 7.64 17.12
C ASP A 429 -3.19 7.78 17.21
N ASP A 430 -2.61 7.87 18.41
CA ASP A 430 -1.17 7.94 18.65
C ASP A 430 -0.64 6.78 19.52
N THR A 431 -1.43 5.71 19.66
CA THR A 431 -1.10 4.57 20.52
C THR A 431 -0.93 3.29 19.71
N ASP A 432 0.22 2.63 19.85
CA ASP A 432 0.48 1.30 19.27
C ASP A 432 -0.16 0.20 20.12
N ASP A 433 -1.48 0.02 20.00
CA ASP A 433 -2.25 -1.01 20.72
C ASP A 433 -3.05 -1.96 19.82
N GLY A 434 -3.06 -1.69 18.51
CA GLY A 434 -3.68 -2.55 17.51
C GLY A 434 -5.18 -2.31 17.32
N VAL A 435 -5.73 -1.16 17.72
CA VAL A 435 -7.14 -0.80 17.50
C VAL A 435 -7.33 0.67 17.10
N TYR A 436 -8.46 0.99 16.46
CA TYR A 436 -8.89 2.34 16.03
C TYR A 436 -8.03 3.08 15.01
N GLY A 437 -6.98 2.46 14.46
CA GLY A 437 -6.25 3.01 13.33
C GLY A 437 -7.09 3.22 12.08
N ASN A 438 -8.23 2.50 11.98
CA ASN A 438 -9.18 2.60 10.88
C ASN A 438 -9.98 3.91 10.81
N GLN A 439 -9.72 4.85 11.72
CA GLN A 439 -10.25 6.21 11.65
C GLN A 439 -9.27 7.19 10.95
N ILE A 440 -8.02 6.78 10.71
CA ILE A 440 -6.95 7.65 10.16
C ILE A 440 -7.12 7.74 8.64
N PRO A 441 -7.50 8.90 8.05
CA PRO A 441 -7.64 9.03 6.61
C PRO A 441 -6.27 9.09 5.94
N LEU A 442 -6.07 8.29 4.89
CA LEU A 442 -4.79 8.20 4.15
C LEU A 442 -4.92 8.66 2.69
N VAL A 443 -6.09 8.53 2.09
CA VAL A 443 -6.40 9.08 0.76
C VAL A 443 -7.79 9.70 0.77
N ALA A 444 -7.93 10.89 0.22
CA ALA A 444 -9.20 11.59 0.09
C ALA A 444 -9.31 12.31 -1.24
N VAL A 445 -10.54 12.53 -1.68
CA VAL A 445 -10.88 13.36 -2.84
C VAL A 445 -11.76 14.52 -2.44
N GLU A 446 -11.74 15.58 -3.26
CA GLU A 446 -12.56 16.76 -3.05
C GLU A 446 -12.96 17.38 -4.39
N GLU A 447 -14.13 18.01 -4.42
CA GLU A 447 -14.53 18.90 -5.50
C GLU A 447 -14.49 20.36 -5.07
N ILE A 448 -13.66 21.15 -5.74
CA ILE A 448 -13.51 22.58 -5.44
C ILE A 448 -14.04 23.37 -6.64
N GLY A 449 -15.33 23.68 -6.59
CA GLY A 449 -16.06 24.14 -7.77
C GLY A 449 -16.10 23.04 -8.83
N ASP A 450 -15.38 23.23 -9.95
CA ASP A 450 -15.27 22.23 -11.02
C ASP A 450 -13.89 21.52 -11.02
N LEU A 451 -13.02 21.79 -10.04
CA LEU A 451 -11.75 21.09 -9.87
C LEU A 451 -12.00 19.75 -9.18
N ARG A 452 -11.40 18.69 -9.71
CA ARG A 452 -11.24 17.39 -9.04
C ARG A 452 -9.91 17.31 -8.35
N LEU A 453 -9.89 16.96 -7.08
CA LEU A 453 -8.67 16.80 -6.31
C LEU A 453 -8.61 15.39 -5.73
N LEU A 454 -7.45 14.74 -5.83
CA LEU A 454 -7.07 13.60 -4.99
C LEU A 454 -5.84 14.00 -4.18
N VAL A 455 -5.89 13.73 -2.89
CA VAL A 455 -4.78 13.90 -1.96
C VAL A 455 -4.47 12.55 -1.32
N ALA A 456 -3.21 12.14 -1.35
CA ALA A 456 -2.75 10.93 -0.67
C ALA A 456 -1.61 11.25 0.30
N GLY A 457 -1.61 10.57 1.45
CA GLY A 457 -0.59 10.68 2.48
C GLY A 457 0.81 10.24 2.04
N THR A 458 0.90 9.52 0.92
CA THR A 458 2.16 9.15 0.26
C THR A 458 1.98 9.02 -1.23
N THR A 459 3.08 9.00 -1.98
CA THR A 459 3.06 8.64 -3.39
C THR A 459 2.82 7.14 -3.52
N PHE A 460 1.79 6.76 -4.28
CA PHE A 460 1.38 5.36 -4.49
C PHE A 460 1.47 4.92 -5.96
N PHE A 461 2.16 5.70 -6.78
CA PHE A 461 2.32 5.49 -8.23
C PHE A 461 3.77 5.69 -8.69
N SER A 462 4.73 5.50 -7.80
CA SER A 462 6.15 5.46 -8.16
C SER A 462 6.48 4.18 -8.93
N ASN A 463 7.67 4.10 -9.52
CA ASN A 463 8.16 2.88 -10.18
C ASN A 463 8.12 1.66 -9.23
N PHE A 464 8.29 1.89 -7.92
CA PHE A 464 8.17 0.83 -6.90
C PHE A 464 6.74 0.29 -6.78
N ASP A 465 5.72 1.06 -7.16
CA ASP A 465 4.30 0.67 -7.10
C ASP A 465 3.86 -0.14 -8.33
N TYR A 466 4.44 0.12 -9.51
CA TYR A 466 4.14 -0.58 -10.77
C TYR A 466 4.65 -2.03 -10.84
N GLY A 467 5.41 -2.47 -9.84
CA GLY A 467 5.97 -3.83 -9.75
C GLY A 467 5.74 -4.53 -8.42
N LYS A 468 4.78 -4.05 -7.61
CA LYS A 468 4.42 -4.71 -6.35
C LYS A 468 3.67 -6.01 -6.63
N THR A 469 3.58 -6.85 -5.59
CA THR A 469 2.81 -8.09 -5.60
C THR A 469 1.39 -7.84 -6.16
N ALA A 470 0.84 -8.75 -6.99
CA ALA A 470 -0.50 -8.60 -7.59
C ALA A 470 -1.65 -8.50 -6.57
N ILE A 471 -1.35 -8.61 -5.28
CA ILE A 471 -2.29 -8.36 -4.18
C ILE A 471 -2.60 -6.87 -4.07
N PHE A 472 -1.63 -5.98 -4.31
CA PHE A 472 -1.80 -4.54 -4.13
C PHE A 472 -2.19 -3.86 -5.44
N SER A 473 -3.35 -3.20 -5.40
CA SER A 473 -4.02 -2.57 -6.55
C SER A 473 -3.80 -1.06 -6.60
N ASN A 474 -2.61 -0.59 -6.21
CA ASN A 474 -2.28 0.85 -6.16
C ASN A 474 -2.51 1.55 -7.50
N ILE A 475 -2.11 0.90 -8.60
CA ILE A 475 -2.26 1.47 -9.95
C ILE A 475 -3.71 1.46 -10.40
N GLN A 476 -4.53 0.48 -9.97
CA GLN A 476 -5.96 0.48 -10.23
C GLN A 476 -6.65 1.70 -9.59
N LEU A 477 -6.25 2.09 -8.37
CA LEU A 477 -6.76 3.32 -7.74
C LEU A 477 -6.40 4.57 -8.56
N LEU A 478 -5.17 4.65 -9.08
CA LEU A 478 -4.74 5.75 -9.96
C LEU A 478 -5.58 5.78 -11.25
N GLU A 479 -5.78 4.62 -11.89
CA GLU A 479 -6.58 4.51 -13.12
C GLU A 479 -8.03 4.91 -12.90
N ASN A 480 -8.63 4.49 -11.78
CA ASN A 480 -9.99 4.90 -11.42
C ASN A 480 -10.10 6.42 -11.27
N PHE A 481 -9.11 7.06 -10.63
CA PHE A 481 -9.06 8.52 -10.56
C PHE A 481 -8.88 9.16 -11.94
N ILE A 482 -8.04 8.60 -12.82
CA ILE A 482 -7.84 9.12 -14.17
C ILE A 482 -9.15 9.00 -15.00
N ASP A 483 -9.84 7.87 -14.93
CA ASP A 483 -11.15 7.67 -15.56
C ASP A 483 -12.19 8.66 -14.98
N TRP A 484 -12.17 8.87 -13.66
CA TRP A 484 -12.99 9.87 -13.01
C TRP A 484 -12.66 11.28 -13.50
N SER A 485 -11.37 11.60 -13.69
CA SER A 485 -10.85 12.91 -14.11
C SER A 485 -11.24 13.32 -15.53
N THR A 486 -11.48 12.36 -16.43
CA THR A 486 -11.82 12.61 -17.84
C THR A 486 -13.33 12.58 -18.11
N THR A 487 -14.15 12.07 -17.18
CA THR A 487 -15.58 11.88 -17.40
C THR A 487 -16.38 13.20 -17.45
N ASN A 488 -17.35 13.30 -18.37
CA ASN A 488 -18.19 14.49 -18.59
C ASN A 488 -19.30 14.64 -17.52
N ARG A 489 -19.17 15.66 -16.68
CA ARG A 489 -19.96 15.88 -15.45
C ARG A 489 -21.37 16.44 -15.58
N SER A 490 -21.92 16.57 -16.79
CA SER A 490 -23.36 16.89 -16.91
C SER A 490 -24.28 15.73 -16.48
N ILE A 491 -23.72 14.60 -16.02
CA ILE A 491 -24.42 13.31 -15.87
C ILE A 491 -24.19 12.65 -14.49
N GLU A 492 -23.06 12.90 -13.80
CA GLU A 492 -22.69 12.25 -12.54
C GLU A 492 -22.31 13.30 -11.49
N ASN A 493 -23.19 13.53 -10.52
CA ASN A 493 -22.88 14.27 -9.29
C ASN A 493 -22.33 13.28 -8.26
N ILE A 494 -21.30 13.68 -7.51
CA ILE A 494 -20.94 12.97 -6.28
C ILE A 494 -22.16 12.96 -5.35
N SER A 495 -22.39 11.80 -4.75
CA SER A 495 -23.34 11.63 -3.66
C SER A 495 -22.97 12.56 -2.50
N ASN A 496 -23.88 13.40 -2.00
CA ASN A 496 -23.68 14.13 -0.74
C ASN A 496 -23.94 13.21 0.48
N GLU A 497 -23.68 11.92 0.35
CA GLU A 497 -23.82 11.01 1.49
C GLU A 497 -22.57 11.13 2.35
N ASP A 498 -22.80 11.22 3.67
CA ASP A 498 -21.74 11.15 4.65
C ASP A 498 -21.28 9.70 4.74
N GLU A 499 -19.98 9.48 4.61
CA GLU A 499 -19.33 8.16 4.68
C GLU A 499 -18.30 8.10 5.80
N ILE A 500 -18.14 9.19 6.57
CA ILE A 500 -17.12 9.35 7.59
C ILE A 500 -17.79 9.30 8.95
N GLY A 501 -17.22 8.53 9.88
CA GLY A 501 -17.65 8.62 11.28
C GLY A 501 -17.30 9.99 11.88
N PRO A 502 -18.02 10.47 12.91
CA PRO A 502 -17.74 11.77 13.51
C PRO A 502 -16.32 11.93 14.01
N ARG A 503 -15.73 13.11 13.84
CA ARG A 503 -14.42 13.41 14.42
C ARG A 503 -14.48 13.55 15.94
N ILE A 504 -13.72 12.73 16.67
CA ILE A 504 -13.53 12.82 18.13
C ILE A 504 -12.16 13.42 18.45
N LYS A 505 -12.13 14.52 19.21
CA LYS A 505 -10.91 15.27 19.59
C LYS A 505 -10.94 15.75 21.03
N ASP A 506 -9.82 16.32 21.49
CA ASP A 506 -9.71 17.03 22.77
C ASP A 506 -10.21 16.24 23.99
N VAL A 507 -10.03 14.92 23.99
CA VAL A 507 -10.51 14.07 25.07
C VAL A 507 -9.75 14.39 26.36
N SER A 508 -10.48 14.64 27.43
CA SER A 508 -9.90 15.00 28.72
C SER A 508 -10.79 14.54 29.87
N TRP A 509 -10.25 14.52 31.08
CA TRP A 509 -11.01 14.18 32.28
C TRP A 509 -10.63 15.05 33.47
N THR A 510 -11.61 15.26 34.36
CA THR A 510 -11.41 16.00 35.60
C THR A 510 -12.07 15.28 36.77
N PRO A 511 -11.35 15.10 37.90
CA PRO A 511 -9.94 15.47 38.14
C PRO A 511 -8.96 14.56 37.38
N GLU A 512 -7.83 15.11 36.92
CA GLU A 512 -6.78 14.34 36.21
C GLU A 512 -6.25 13.15 37.04
N ASN A 513 -6.23 13.30 38.36
CA ASN A 513 -5.77 12.29 39.33
C ASN A 513 -6.88 12.04 40.38
N PRO A 514 -7.90 11.23 40.07
CA PRO A 514 -9.00 10.99 40.99
C PRO A 514 -8.58 10.14 42.20
N GLY A 515 -9.16 10.44 43.36
CA GLY A 515 -9.07 9.59 44.55
C GLY A 515 -10.28 8.67 44.68
N GLU A 516 -10.17 7.65 45.52
CA GLU A 516 -11.29 6.76 45.84
C GLU A 516 -12.57 7.54 46.20
N GLY A 517 -13.67 7.24 45.49
CA GLY A 517 -14.97 7.90 45.67
C GLY A 517 -15.14 9.25 44.96
N ASN A 518 -14.14 9.70 44.18
CA ASN A 518 -14.31 10.84 43.27
C ASN A 518 -15.16 10.45 42.06
N THR A 519 -16.17 11.26 41.75
CA THR A 519 -16.77 11.32 40.41
C THR A 519 -15.76 11.91 39.44
N VAL A 520 -15.62 11.29 38.28
CA VAL A 520 -14.80 11.80 37.17
C VAL A 520 -15.72 12.24 36.04
N THR A 521 -15.50 13.44 35.54
CA THR A 521 -16.13 13.92 34.30
C THR A 521 -15.18 13.67 33.16
N ILE A 522 -15.64 12.95 32.14
CA ILE A 522 -14.96 12.78 30.86
C ILE A 522 -15.58 13.75 29.86
N SER A 523 -14.75 14.47 29.12
CA SER A 523 -15.15 15.40 28.05
C SER A 523 -14.44 15.05 26.74
N ALA A 524 -15.08 15.31 25.60
CA ALA A 524 -14.48 15.25 24.28
C ALA A 524 -15.16 16.25 23.33
N GLY A 525 -14.40 16.81 22.40
CA GLY A 525 -14.97 17.51 21.24
C GLY A 525 -15.43 16.48 20.20
N VAL A 526 -16.67 16.56 19.74
CA VAL A 526 -17.19 15.71 18.66
C VAL A 526 -17.88 16.58 17.62
N THR A 527 -17.43 16.46 16.37
CA THR A 527 -17.95 17.26 15.24
C THR A 527 -18.21 16.38 14.04
N ASP A 528 -19.22 16.76 13.26
CA ASP A 528 -19.65 16.08 12.04
C ASP A 528 -20.52 17.04 11.20
N PRO A 529 -20.29 17.23 9.89
CA PRO A 529 -21.07 18.15 9.06
C PRO A 529 -22.53 17.77 8.84
N TYR A 530 -22.87 16.48 8.90
CA TYR A 530 -24.23 15.98 8.73
C TYR A 530 -24.93 15.75 10.07
N GLY A 531 -24.17 15.86 11.16
CA GLY A 531 -24.62 16.00 12.52
C GLY A 531 -24.49 14.70 13.30
N ILE A 532 -24.42 14.84 14.62
CA ILE A 532 -24.18 13.71 15.51
C ILE A 532 -25.50 13.06 15.93
N GLU A 533 -25.66 11.75 15.68
CA GLU A 533 -26.77 10.95 16.22
C GLU A 533 -26.53 10.62 17.69
N SER A 534 -25.35 10.10 18.04
CA SER A 534 -25.04 9.71 19.42
C SER A 534 -23.56 9.83 19.74
N VAL A 535 -23.25 10.10 21.02
CA VAL A 535 -21.90 9.96 21.57
C VAL A 535 -22.02 9.19 22.86
N ARG A 536 -21.25 8.12 22.99
CA ARG A 536 -21.32 7.16 24.08
C ARG A 536 -19.92 6.91 24.61
N LEU A 537 -19.81 6.82 25.92
CA LEU A 537 -18.58 6.39 26.58
C LEU A 537 -18.73 4.94 27.00
N ASN A 538 -17.78 4.10 26.62
CA ASN A 538 -17.67 2.73 27.10
C ASN A 538 -16.46 2.63 28.03
N TYR A 539 -16.65 2.22 29.29
CA TYR A 539 -15.54 2.01 30.21
C TYR A 539 -15.57 0.62 30.84
N THR A 540 -14.37 0.10 31.15
CA THR A 540 -14.20 -1.22 31.76
C THR A 540 -13.52 -1.11 33.11
N THR A 541 -14.07 -1.78 34.13
CA THR A 541 -13.47 -1.93 35.47
C THR A 541 -13.33 -3.41 35.81
N ASP A 542 -12.12 -3.94 35.97
CA ASP A 542 -11.67 -5.29 36.46
C ASP A 542 -12.45 -6.57 36.05
N SER A 543 -13.62 -6.48 35.39
CA SER A 543 -14.49 -7.57 34.95
C SER A 543 -15.80 -7.12 34.26
N THR A 544 -16.15 -5.83 34.24
CA THR A 544 -17.41 -5.33 33.64
C THR A 544 -17.22 -4.10 32.76
N SER A 545 -17.77 -4.15 31.54
CA SER A 545 -17.89 -3.01 30.63
C SER A 545 -19.26 -2.34 30.81
N VAL A 546 -19.27 -1.01 30.83
CA VAL A 546 -20.45 -0.15 31.02
C VAL A 546 -20.46 0.92 29.95
N GLU A 547 -21.62 1.08 29.30
CA GLU A 547 -21.86 2.11 28.27
C GLU A 547 -22.73 3.23 28.86
N LEU A 548 -22.33 4.48 28.63
CA LEU A 548 -23.03 5.69 29.08
C LEU A 548 -23.19 6.68 27.93
N ASP A 549 -24.38 7.24 27.75
CA ASP A 549 -24.60 8.35 26.81
C ASP A 549 -23.92 9.63 27.32
N MET A 550 -23.18 10.30 26.44
CA MET A 550 -22.59 11.60 26.71
C MET A 550 -23.58 12.73 26.39
N SER A 551 -23.53 13.80 27.20
CA SER A 551 -24.39 14.98 27.06
C SER A 551 -23.65 16.10 26.33
N ALA A 552 -24.29 16.66 25.29
CA ALA A 552 -23.73 17.74 24.47
C ALA A 552 -23.92 19.13 25.10
N MET A 553 -22.89 19.98 24.97
CA MET A 553 -22.93 21.42 25.17
C MET A 553 -22.18 22.12 24.02
N GLY A 554 -22.87 22.36 22.90
CA GLY A 554 -22.20 22.73 21.64
C GLY A 554 -21.55 21.50 21.03
N ASP A 555 -20.31 21.63 20.58
CA ASP A 555 -19.52 20.53 20.01
C ASP A 555 -18.78 19.72 21.09
N GLU A 556 -18.96 20.06 22.37
CA GLU A 556 -18.34 19.35 23.50
C GLU A 556 -19.34 18.38 24.14
N TYR A 557 -18.96 17.12 24.25
CA TYR A 557 -19.72 16.04 24.86
C TYR A 557 -19.09 15.65 26.19
N SER A 558 -19.90 15.46 27.22
CA SER A 558 -19.40 15.07 28.55
C SER A 558 -20.27 14.04 29.27
N VAL A 559 -19.64 13.24 30.12
CA VAL A 559 -20.33 12.26 30.97
C VAL A 559 -19.64 12.12 32.32
N GLU A 560 -20.43 11.85 33.36
CA GLU A 560 -19.90 11.56 34.70
C GLU A 560 -19.85 10.05 34.92
N ILE A 561 -18.68 9.55 35.33
CA ILE A 561 -18.50 8.18 35.82
C ILE A 561 -18.60 8.21 37.36
N PRO A 562 -19.67 7.65 37.95
CA PRO A 562 -19.85 7.66 39.39
C PRO A 562 -19.03 6.56 40.08
N ASP A 563 -18.35 6.93 41.17
CA ASP A 563 -17.97 6.05 42.27
C ASP A 563 -17.23 4.75 41.87
N VAL A 564 -16.08 4.91 41.20
CA VAL A 564 -15.20 3.79 40.86
C VAL A 564 -14.33 3.43 42.07
N THR A 565 -14.45 2.19 42.55
CA THR A 565 -13.55 1.62 43.58
C THR A 565 -12.11 1.62 43.08
N SER A 566 -11.13 1.81 43.98
CA SER A 566 -9.69 1.85 43.67
C SER A 566 -9.28 0.83 42.59
N GLY A 567 -8.65 1.29 41.50
CA GLY A 567 -8.27 0.46 40.36
C GLY A 567 -7.84 1.30 39.15
N ASN A 568 -7.55 0.61 38.04
CA ASN A 568 -7.37 1.23 36.72
C ASN A 568 -8.68 1.09 35.95
N LEU A 569 -9.12 2.18 35.33
CA LEU A 569 -10.24 2.21 34.41
C LEU A 569 -9.73 2.59 33.04
N THR A 570 -10.14 1.81 32.05
CA THR A 570 -9.86 2.07 30.65
C THR A 570 -11.19 2.42 29.98
N PHE A 571 -11.24 3.52 29.22
CA PHE A 571 -12.45 3.94 28.51
C PHE A 571 -12.21 4.30 27.04
N SER A 572 -13.27 4.19 26.25
CA SER A 572 -13.38 4.68 24.87
C SER A 572 -14.62 5.56 24.70
N ILE A 573 -14.60 6.41 23.68
CA ILE A 573 -15.70 7.27 23.25
C ILE A 573 -16.10 6.82 21.85
N ILE A 574 -17.38 6.51 21.66
CA ILE A 574 -17.99 6.05 20.42
C ILE A 574 -18.94 7.17 19.97
N ALA A 575 -18.72 7.75 18.79
CA ALA A 575 -19.60 8.71 18.17
C ALA A 575 -20.24 8.11 16.91
N THR A 576 -21.52 8.33 16.71
CA THR A 576 -22.25 7.93 15.49
C THR A 576 -22.90 9.16 14.90
N ASP A 577 -22.74 9.37 13.60
CA ASP A 577 -23.34 10.48 12.85
C ASP A 577 -24.82 10.21 12.50
N ALA A 578 -25.46 11.16 11.82
CA ALA A 578 -26.85 11.04 11.38
C ALA A 578 -27.08 10.01 10.25
N ASN A 579 -26.00 9.53 9.62
CA ASN A 579 -25.99 8.60 8.50
C ASN A 579 -25.68 7.16 8.93
N GLY A 580 -25.27 6.95 10.18
CA GLY A 580 -24.93 5.67 10.78
C GLY A 580 -23.44 5.35 10.80
N ASN A 581 -22.58 6.24 10.31
CA ASN A 581 -21.12 6.07 10.39
C ASN A 581 -20.68 6.25 11.84
N THR A 582 -19.79 5.38 12.28
CA THR A 582 -19.35 5.34 13.68
C THR A 582 -17.85 5.57 13.76
N ALA A 583 -17.45 6.53 14.58
CA ALA A 583 -16.08 6.71 15.02
C ALA A 583 -15.93 6.21 16.46
N VAL A 584 -14.80 5.59 16.77
CA VAL A 584 -14.46 5.23 18.14
C VAL A 584 -13.07 5.74 18.44
N ARG A 585 -12.92 6.41 19.58
CA ARG A 585 -11.63 6.81 20.13
C ARG A 585 -11.37 6.08 21.42
N ALA A 586 -10.22 5.43 21.53
CA ALA A 586 -9.72 4.89 22.79
C ALA A 586 -8.21 5.15 22.92
N TYR A 587 -7.50 4.76 23.98
CA TYR A 587 -7.91 4.38 25.33
C TYR A 587 -7.22 5.30 26.32
N PHE A 588 -7.99 5.82 27.26
CA PHE A 588 -7.42 6.59 28.35
C PHE A 588 -7.45 5.75 29.62
N ASP A 589 -6.29 5.62 30.25
CA ASP A 589 -6.18 5.00 31.56
C ASP A 589 -6.29 6.06 32.65
N ILE A 590 -7.25 5.85 33.53
CA ILE A 590 -7.37 6.62 34.75
C ILE A 590 -7.11 5.70 35.94
N SER A 591 -6.09 6.03 36.73
CA SER A 591 -5.80 5.33 38.00
C SER A 591 -6.40 6.09 39.18
N TRP A 592 -7.25 5.42 39.98
CA TRP A 592 -7.75 5.98 41.24
C TRP A 592 -6.71 5.74 42.35
N GLY A 593 -6.20 6.82 42.96
CA GLY A 593 -5.34 6.72 44.13
C GLY A 593 -6.11 6.17 45.33
N ALA A 594 -5.55 5.17 46.02
CA ALA A 594 -6.11 4.67 47.29
C ALA A 594 -6.32 5.85 48.26
N GLY A 595 -7.52 5.98 48.82
CA GLY A 595 -7.84 7.09 49.71
C GLY A 595 -6.83 7.19 50.84
N THR A 596 -6.09 8.30 50.93
CA THR A 596 -5.28 8.57 52.12
C THR A 596 -6.23 8.88 53.26
N GLY A 597 -6.65 7.84 53.98
CA GLY A 597 -7.36 8.00 55.25
C GLY A 597 -6.51 8.85 56.16
N THR A 598 -6.93 10.09 56.39
CA THR A 598 -6.33 10.99 57.38
C THR A 598 -6.72 10.49 58.78
N THR A 599 -5.98 9.50 59.29
CA THR A 599 -5.85 9.37 60.74
C THR A 599 -4.79 10.36 61.20
N ASP A 600 -5.25 11.46 61.78
CA ASP A 600 -4.46 12.35 62.63
C ASP A 600 -3.80 11.50 63.74
N THR A 601 -2.57 11.04 63.49
CA THR A 601 -1.67 10.55 64.52
C THR A 601 -0.49 11.50 64.54
N ALA A 602 -0.45 12.34 65.58
CA ALA A 602 0.67 13.20 65.86
C ALA A 602 1.97 12.39 65.84
N LEU A 603 2.88 12.73 64.92
CA LEU A 603 4.23 12.17 64.84
C LEU A 603 4.99 12.48 66.14
N VAL A 604 5.08 11.48 67.02
CA VAL A 604 6.12 11.43 68.04
C VAL A 604 7.40 10.99 67.32
N LEU A 605 8.25 11.96 66.98
CA LEU A 605 9.57 11.69 66.41
C LEU A 605 10.43 10.90 67.42
N ASP A 606 10.83 9.69 67.02
CA ASP A 606 11.82 8.89 67.74
C ASP A 606 13.18 9.62 67.71
N PRO A 607 13.79 9.94 68.87
CA PRO A 607 15.09 10.62 68.96
C PRO A 607 16.24 9.89 68.25
N THR A 608 16.09 8.60 67.93
CA THR A 608 17.12 7.82 67.24
C THR A 608 17.15 8.07 65.72
N MET A 609 16.03 8.47 65.10
CA MET A 609 15.95 8.78 63.66
C MET A 609 16.66 10.10 63.29
N LEU A 610 16.82 11.03 64.23
CA LEU A 610 17.56 12.27 64.01
C LEU A 610 19.09 12.05 63.94
N ILE A 611 19.60 10.96 64.51
CA ILE A 611 21.04 10.64 64.49
C ILE A 611 21.43 10.05 63.11
N PHE A 612 20.57 9.26 62.48
CA PHE A 612 20.85 8.68 61.16
C PHE A 612 20.73 9.69 60.01
N LEU A 613 19.80 10.66 60.10
CA LEU A 613 19.66 11.73 59.11
C LEU A 613 20.86 12.70 59.13
N GLY A 614 21.47 12.93 60.30
CA GLY A 614 22.66 13.79 60.45
C GLY A 614 23.95 13.19 59.88
N ILE A 615 24.12 11.87 59.90
CA ILE A 615 25.32 11.20 59.39
C ILE A 615 25.30 11.12 57.85
N GLY A 616 24.13 10.92 57.25
CA GLY A 616 23.97 10.87 55.78
C GLY A 616 24.28 12.20 55.10
N ILE A 617 23.82 13.32 55.67
CA ILE A 617 24.04 14.66 55.10
C ILE A 617 25.51 15.07 55.19
N ALA A 618 26.23 14.68 56.26
CA ALA A 618 27.66 14.97 56.39
C ALA A 618 28.52 14.21 55.35
N ALA A 619 28.15 12.97 54.99
CA ALA A 619 28.88 12.19 53.99
C ALA A 619 28.72 12.78 52.58
N VAL A 620 27.54 13.26 52.21
CA VAL A 620 27.26 13.86 50.90
C VAL A 620 27.98 15.21 50.75
N VAL A 621 28.06 16.02 51.82
CA VAL A 621 28.80 17.30 51.79
C VAL A 621 30.31 17.07 51.68
N ILE A 622 30.87 16.05 52.34
CA ILE A 622 32.31 15.73 52.22
C ILE A 622 32.66 15.26 50.79
N VAL A 623 31.81 14.44 50.17
CA VAL A 623 32.02 13.98 48.78
C VAL A 623 31.95 15.14 47.79
N LEU A 624 30.99 16.07 47.96
CA LEU A 624 30.89 17.27 47.13
C LEU A 624 32.09 18.21 47.29
N VAL A 625 32.59 18.40 48.51
CA VAL A 625 33.77 19.24 48.76
C VAL A 625 35.05 18.62 48.18
N VAL A 626 35.20 17.29 48.23
CA VAL A 626 36.35 16.59 47.60
C VAL A 626 36.29 16.68 46.07
N ILE A 627 35.11 16.53 45.46
CA ILE A 627 34.92 16.68 44.00
C ILE A 627 35.23 18.11 43.54
N ILE A 628 34.81 19.12 44.30
CA ILE A 628 35.07 20.53 43.99
C ILE A 628 36.56 20.87 44.14
N LEU A 629 37.26 20.28 45.13
CA LEU A 629 38.69 20.51 45.33
C LEU A 629 39.57 19.76 44.32
N LEU A 630 39.12 18.62 43.79
CA LEU A 630 39.84 17.86 42.75
C LEU A 630 39.68 18.45 41.34
N ARG A 631 38.62 19.23 41.08
CA ARG A 631 38.43 19.96 39.80
C ARG A 631 39.19 21.29 39.71
N ARG A 632 39.94 21.69 40.74
CA ARG A 632 40.70 22.96 40.78
C ARG A 632 42.22 22.77 40.94
N ARG A 633 42.77 21.66 40.46
CA ARG A 633 44.21 21.51 40.23
C ARG A 633 44.51 21.23 38.77
#